data_AF-A0A7Y2VM69-F1
#
_entry.id   AF-A0A7Y2VM69-F1
#
_cell.length_a   1.000
_cell.length_b   1.000
_cell.length_c   1.000
_cell.angle_alpha   90.00
_cell.angle_beta   90.00
_cell.angle_gamma   90.00
#
_symmetry.space_group_name_H-M   'P 1'
#
loop_
_entity.id
_entity.type
_entity.pdbx_description
1 polymer ?
#
loop_
_entity_poly.entity_id
_entity_poly.type
_entity_poly.pdbx_seq_one_letter_code
_entity_poly.pdbx_strand_id
1 'polypeptide(L)' 'MTQAENFPVVIGVGQAMEPLPSDLTHASSYVDLATVAVGRALADSGAPAIVDSIDSVA' A
#
# COMPACT_ATOMS: atom_id res chain seq x y z
N MET A 1 -12.85 -25.58 20.90
CA MET A 1 -12.59 -24.13 20.79
C MET A 1 -13.07 -23.70 19.42
N THR A 2 -14.10 -22.85 19.35
CA THR A 2 -14.61 -22.31 18.08
C THR A 2 -13.61 -21.28 17.57
N GLN A 3 -12.97 -21.57 16.43
CA GLN A 3 -12.11 -20.61 15.73
C GLN A 3 -13.00 -19.40 15.40
N ALA A 4 -12.59 -18.19 15.80
CA ALA A 4 -13.30 -16.99 15.39
C ALA A 4 -13.20 -16.86 13.87
N GLU A 5 -14.33 -16.79 13.18
CA GLU A 5 -14.36 -16.52 11.75
C GLU A 5 -13.95 -15.06 11.54
N ASN A 6 -12.69 -14.85 11.16
CA ASN A 6 -12.19 -13.54 10.78
C ASN A 6 -12.55 -13.29 9.32
N PHE A 7 -13.40 -12.29 9.09
CA PHE A 7 -13.73 -11.84 7.73
C PHE A 7 -12.67 -10.83 7.28
N PRO A 8 -12.01 -11.05 6.12
CA PRO A 8 -11.08 -10.08 5.59
C PRO A 8 -11.83 -8.80 5.22
N VAL A 9 -11.32 -7.67 5.70
CA VAL A 9 -11.85 -6.34 5.39
C VAL A 9 -10.79 -5.53 4.67
N VAL A 10 -11.20 -4.87 3.58
CA VAL A 10 -10.36 -3.88 2.91
C VAL A 10 -10.55 -2.57 3.65
N ILE A 11 -9.46 -2.08 4.22
CA ILE A 11 -9.48 -0.87 5.06
C ILE A 11 -8.92 0.35 4.36
N GLY A 12 -8.20 0.19 3.25
CA GLY A 12 -7.68 1.31 2.46
C GLY A 12 -7.16 0.84 1.11
N VAL A 13 -7.25 1.71 0.10
CA VAL A 13 -6.76 1.43 -1.26
C VAL A 13 -5.89 2.57 -1.72
N GLY A 14 -4.69 2.23 -2.21
CA GLY A 14 -3.73 3.20 -2.71
C GLY A 14 -3.21 2.79 -4.08
N GLN A 15 -3.10 3.77 -4.96
CA GLN A 15 -2.59 3.57 -6.32
C GLN A 15 -1.55 4.64 -6.61
N ALA A 16 -0.49 4.27 -7.31
CA ALA A 16 0.52 5.18 -7.83
C ALA A 16 0.75 4.87 -9.30
N MET A 17 0.77 5.92 -10.11
CA MET A 17 1.06 5.84 -11.53
C MET A 17 1.89 7.07 -11.89
N GLU A 18 2.84 6.89 -12.79
CA GLU A 18 3.58 7.98 -13.39
C GLU A 18 3.52 7.91 -14.92
N PRO A 19 3.53 9.06 -15.60
CA PRO A 19 3.77 9.09 -17.03
C PRO A 19 5.17 8.56 -17.34
N LEU A 20 5.32 7.82 -18.46
CA LEU A 20 6.62 7.37 -18.91
C LEU A 20 7.52 8.58 -19.24
N PRO A 21 8.64 8.79 -18.52
CA PRO A 21 9.51 9.91 -18.80
C PRO A 21 10.26 9.72 -20.12
N SER A 22 10.64 10.82 -20.76
CA SER A 22 11.48 10.78 -21.96
C SER A 22 12.91 10.31 -21.67
N ASP A 23 13.35 10.45 -20.41
CA ASP A 23 14.61 9.91 -19.90
C ASP A 23 14.34 8.80 -18.89
N LEU A 24 14.66 7.56 -19.28
CA LEU A 24 14.42 6.37 -18.48
C LEU A 24 15.36 6.25 -17.27
N THR A 25 16.46 7.02 -17.21
CA THR A 25 17.35 7.00 -16.04
C THR A 25 16.73 7.67 -14.82
N HIS A 26 15.66 8.45 -15.04
CA HIS A 26 14.87 9.12 -14.01
C HIS A 26 13.50 8.46 -13.79
N ALA A 27 13.21 7.34 -14.46
CA ALA A 27 11.97 6.60 -14.22
C ALA A 27 11.96 6.03 -12.80
N SER A 28 10.80 6.11 -12.14
CA SER A 28 10.64 5.51 -10.82
C SER A 28 10.74 3.99 -10.94
N SER A 29 11.41 3.37 -9.97
CA SER A 29 11.40 1.91 -9.88
C SER A 29 10.03 1.41 -9.43
N TYR A 30 9.79 0.10 -9.58
CA TYR A 30 8.59 -0.53 -9.04
C TYR A 30 8.48 -0.36 -7.52
N VAL A 31 9.61 -0.33 -6.81
CA VAL A 31 9.63 -0.14 -5.35
C VAL A 31 9.24 1.29 -4.99
N ASP A 32 9.67 2.28 -5.77
CA ASP A 32 9.29 3.68 -5.55
C ASP A 32 7.78 3.86 -5.73
N LEU A 33 7.21 3.33 -6.81
CA LEU A 33 5.76 3.40 -7.06
C LEU A 33 4.95 2.62 -6.01
N ALA A 34 5.42 1.43 -5.60
CA ALA A 34 4.78 0.65 -4.54
C ALA A 34 4.80 1.42 -3.20
N THR A 35 5.91 2.06 -2.85
CA THR A 35 6.03 2.89 -1.64
C THR A 35 5.00 4.01 -1.62
N VAL A 36 4.84 4.71 -2.75
CA VAL A 36 3.84 5.77 -2.89
C VAL A 36 2.41 5.20 -2.78
N ALA A 37 2.14 4.06 -3.42
CA ALA A 37 0.84 3.41 -3.36
C ALA A 37 0.48 2.97 -1.93
N VAL A 38 1.41 2.35 -1.20
CA VAL A 38 1.23 1.95 0.21
C VAL A 38 0.98 3.18 1.08
N GLY A 39 1.77 4.25 0.92
CA GLY A 39 1.54 5.50 1.65
C GLY A 39 0.13 6.07 1.44
N ARG A 40 -0.40 6.01 0.22
CA ARG A 40 -1.77 6.42 -0.10
C ARG A 40 -2.81 5.49 0.53
N ALA A 41 -2.60 4.17 0.49
CA ALA A 41 -3.51 3.20 1.12
C ALA A 41 -3.59 3.38 2.63
N LEU A 42 -2.46 3.64 3.27
CA LEU A 42 -2.40 3.93 4.72
C LEU A 42 -3.14 5.23 5.06
N ALA A 43 -2.97 6.28 4.26
CA ALA A 43 -3.69 7.53 4.45
C ALA A 43 -5.20 7.37 4.25
N ASP A 44 -5.61 6.62 3.23
CA ASP A 44 -7.02 6.28 2.94
C ASP A 44 -7.66 5.49 4.08
N SER A 45 -6.89 4.66 4.77
CA SER A 45 -7.40 3.84 5.88
C SER A 45 -7.91 4.63 7.09
N GLY A 46 -7.55 5.92 7.22
CA GLY A 46 -7.87 6.74 8.39
C GLY A 46 -7.26 6.23 9.70
N ALA A 47 -6.41 5.20 9.64
CA ALA A 47 -5.82 4.51 10.79
C ALA A 47 -4.28 4.63 10.75
N PRO A 48 -3.71 5.78 11.15
CA PRO A 48 -2.27 6.02 11.02
C PRO A 48 -1.39 5.04 11.82
N ALA A 49 -1.93 4.44 12.89
CA ALA A 49 -1.22 3.43 13.69
C ALA A 49 -1.27 2.01 13.09
N ILE A 50 -1.95 1.79 11.96
CA ILE A 50 -2.10 0.45 11.39
C ILE A 50 -0.80 -0.11 10.83
N VAL A 51 0.18 0.74 10.55
CA VAL A 51 1.53 0.35 10.12
C VAL A 51 2.19 -0.58 11.13
N ASP A 52 2.01 -0.31 12.43
CA ASP A 52 2.57 -1.13 13.50
C ASP A 52 1.88 -2.50 13.63
N SER A 53 0.72 -2.66 12.98
CA SER A 53 -0.09 -3.88 12.97
C SER A 53 0.04 -4.68 11.65
N ILE A 54 0.95 -4.29 10.75
CA ILE A 54 1.19 -5.02 9.51
C ILE A 54 2.05 -6.24 9.78
N ASP A 55 1.44 -7.42 9.69
CA ASP A 55 2.15 -8.70 9.88
C ASP A 55 2.88 -9.18 8.61
N SER A 56 2.45 -8.73 7.42
CA SER A 56 2.98 -9.20 6.14
C SER A 56 2.91 -8.12 5.06
N VAL A 57 3.97 -8.07 4.23
CA VAL A 57 4.04 -7.27 2.99
C VAL A 57 4.39 -8.24 1.86
N ALA A 58 3.65 -8.18 0.74
CA ALA A 58 3.79 -9.07 -0.40
C ALA A 58 4.02 -8.30 -1.69
#